data_AF-A0A960S8V7-F1
#
_entry.id   AF-A0A960S8V7-F1
#
_cell.length_a   1.000
_cell.length_b   1.000
_cell.length_c   1.000
_cell.angle_alpha   90.00
_cell.angle_beta   90.00
_cell.angle_gamma   90.00
#
_symmetry.space_group_name_H-M   'P 1'
#
loop_
_entity.id
_entity.type
_entity.pdbx_description
1 polymer ?
#
loop_
_entity_poly.entity_id
_entity_poly.type
_entity_poly.pdbx_seq_one_letter_code
_entity_poly.pdbx_strand_id
1 'polypeptide(L)'
;MGGFITILLLTLLYTVIDLHPPHCHEAIATDINDYQEVCGMCRKAAHHHWFLFRWSPDQGHQTHSCILQHQHPQINNSGQIAALHRHTVWLNEMSHYETYCLLRWDRSHLFSLGTPRQTFDIRPLFLKRINDHGQILLNTPNKSWLYTDNYFKRLRSPHLIIDINKQGDLLSSVPMGYTPLKINNKGEVLARQGKNTLLIGMETLTIPHLTPIDFNDNGQILGLLDDIPILYDKGSLIDLTTYAPTLTTPTALNNRGDIVGNALLLIRKSEGSEGDL
;
A
#
# COMPACT_ATOMS: atom_id res chain seq x y z
N MET A 1 26.14 -12.19 -8.10
CA MET A 1 24.94 -12.40 -8.94
C MET A 1 24.19 -11.09 -8.94
N GLY A 2 24.13 -10.39 -10.08
CA GLY A 2 23.35 -9.16 -10.18
C GLY A 2 21.87 -9.52 -10.18
N GLY A 3 21.17 -9.22 -9.08
CA GLY A 3 19.72 -9.36 -9.03
C GLY A 3 19.10 -8.36 -10.00
N PHE A 4 18.24 -8.84 -10.89
CA PHE A 4 17.43 -7.94 -11.72
C PHE A 4 16.37 -7.28 -10.83
N ILE A 5 16.40 -5.95 -10.73
CA ILE A 5 15.30 -5.18 -10.13
C ILE A 5 14.15 -5.22 -11.14
N THR A 6 13.03 -5.85 -10.78
CA THR A 6 11.83 -5.82 -11.61
C THR A 6 10.94 -4.67 -11.14
N ILE A 7 10.74 -3.67 -11.98
CA ILE A 7 9.80 -2.58 -11.70
C ILE A 7 8.50 -2.88 -12.45
N LEU A 8 7.45 -3.20 -11.71
CA LEU A 8 6.10 -3.41 -12.24
C LEU A 8 5.38 -2.05 -12.30
N LEU A 9 5.39 -1.44 -13.48
CA LEU A 9 4.69 -0.18 -13.72
C LEU A 9 3.24 -0.47 -14.08
N LEU A 10 2.30 0.00 -13.25
CA LEU A 10 0.89 -0.34 -13.43
C LEU A 10 0.28 0.28 -14.70
N THR A 11 0.89 1.34 -15.23
CA THR A 11 0.49 1.97 -16.49
C THR A 11 0.91 1.15 -17.72
N LEU A 12 1.97 0.34 -17.63
CA LEU A 12 2.31 -0.69 -18.64
C LEU A 12 1.37 -1.90 -18.54
N LEU A 13 0.82 -2.14 -17.34
CA LEU A 13 -0.24 -3.13 -17.14
C LEU A 13 -1.51 -2.81 -17.94
N TYR A 14 -1.82 -1.52 -18.21
CA TYR A 14 -2.94 -1.11 -19.08
C TYR A 14 -2.77 -1.52 -20.56
N THR A 15 -1.53 -1.72 -21.02
CA THR A 15 -1.22 -2.02 -22.43
C THR A 15 -0.79 -3.47 -22.66
N VAL A 16 -0.14 -4.10 -21.67
CA VAL A 16 0.41 -5.48 -21.80
C VAL A 16 -0.56 -6.53 -21.30
N ILE A 17 -1.40 -6.17 -20.33
CA ILE A 17 -2.40 -7.06 -19.78
C ILE A 17 -3.72 -6.44 -20.21
N ASP A 18 -4.61 -7.24 -20.79
CA ASP A 18 -5.97 -6.84 -21.19
C ASP A 18 -6.84 -6.55 -19.94
N LEU A 19 -6.30 -5.73 -19.03
CA LEU A 19 -6.87 -5.20 -17.80
C LEU A 19 -7.86 -4.09 -18.09
N HIS A 20 -8.53 -4.18 -19.21
CA HIS A 20 -9.78 -3.47 -19.38
C HIS A 20 -10.88 -4.37 -18.81
N PRO A 21 -11.26 -4.26 -17.51
CA PRO A 21 -12.69 -4.08 -17.31
C PRO A 21 -13.04 -2.92 -18.25
N PRO A 22 -14.01 -3.05 -19.18
CA PRO A 22 -14.21 -2.14 -20.32
C PRO A 22 -14.45 -0.65 -19.98
N HIS A 23 -14.26 -0.22 -18.74
CA HIS A 23 -14.57 1.09 -18.20
C HIS A 23 -13.57 1.62 -17.16
N CYS A 24 -12.39 1.01 -16.96
CA CYS A 24 -11.41 1.52 -15.98
C CYS A 24 -10.60 2.70 -16.55
N HIS A 25 -10.64 3.84 -15.85
CA HIS A 25 -9.98 5.09 -16.28
C HIS A 25 -8.70 5.38 -15.50
N GLU A 26 -8.58 4.84 -14.29
CA GLU A 26 -7.48 5.11 -13.39
C GLU A 26 -7.26 3.88 -12.52
N ALA A 27 -6.03 3.40 -12.41
CA ALA A 27 -5.68 2.32 -11.49
C ALA A 27 -4.41 2.70 -10.73
N ILE A 28 -4.42 2.43 -9.44
CA ILE A 28 -3.35 2.76 -8.50
C ILE A 28 -2.94 1.45 -7.83
N ALA A 29 -1.70 1.01 -8.08
CA ALA A 29 -1.06 -0.02 -7.27
C ALA A 29 -0.89 0.53 -5.86
N THR A 30 -1.17 -0.27 -4.84
CA THR A 30 -0.95 0.18 -3.46
C THR A 30 -0.05 -0.76 -2.68
N ASP A 31 0.04 -2.02 -3.08
CA ASP A 31 0.85 -3.00 -2.39
C ASP A 31 1.24 -4.18 -3.31
N ILE A 32 2.34 -4.86 -2.99
CA ILE A 32 2.87 -6.03 -3.70
C ILE A 32 3.44 -7.04 -2.70
N ASN A 33 3.13 -8.33 -2.89
CA ASN A 33 3.72 -9.39 -2.06
C ASN A 33 4.93 -10.08 -2.72
N ASP A 34 5.56 -11.01 -2.01
CA ASP A 34 6.76 -11.72 -2.48
C ASP A 34 6.46 -12.68 -3.66
N TYR A 35 5.18 -12.96 -3.93
CA TYR A 35 4.72 -13.73 -5.09
C TYR A 35 4.38 -12.85 -6.29
N GLN A 36 4.76 -11.57 -6.25
CA GLN A 36 4.48 -10.57 -7.29
C GLN A 36 2.99 -10.35 -7.52
N GLU A 37 2.15 -10.72 -6.55
CA GLU A 37 0.73 -10.38 -6.57
C GLU A 37 0.59 -8.92 -6.14
N VAL A 38 -0.14 -8.16 -6.94
CA VAL A 38 -0.35 -6.73 -6.73
C VAL A 38 -1.80 -6.51 -6.33
N CYS A 39 -2.03 -5.69 -5.31
CA CYS A 39 -3.36 -5.18 -5.03
C CYS A 39 -3.39 -3.65 -5.20
N GLY A 40 -4.59 -3.14 -5.46
CA GLY A 40 -4.75 -1.71 -5.63
C GLY A 40 -6.20 -1.29 -5.78
N MET A 41 -6.36 -0.04 -6.17
CA MET A 41 -7.65 0.58 -6.39
C MET A 41 -7.78 1.01 -7.83
N CYS A 42 -8.96 0.83 -8.43
CA CYS A 42 -9.23 1.32 -9.78
C CYS A 42 -10.54 2.08 -9.85
N ARG A 43 -10.62 3.15 -10.64
CA ARG A 43 -11.81 3.99 -10.81
C ARG A 43 -12.42 3.75 -12.19
N LYS A 44 -13.74 3.60 -12.25
CA LYS A 44 -14.47 3.52 -13.53
C LYS A 44 -14.91 4.91 -14.00
N ALA A 45 -14.86 5.16 -15.31
CA ALA A 45 -15.25 6.44 -15.93
C ALA A 45 -16.53 7.06 -15.39
N ALA A 46 -17.57 6.23 -15.34
CA ALA A 46 -18.94 6.63 -15.07
C ALA A 46 -19.25 6.74 -13.57
N HIS A 47 -18.31 6.38 -12.70
CA HIS A 47 -18.55 6.27 -11.27
C HIS A 47 -17.44 6.95 -10.46
N HIS A 48 -17.84 7.77 -9.50
CA HIS A 48 -16.93 8.35 -8.50
C HIS A 48 -16.47 7.33 -7.43
N HIS A 49 -16.50 6.04 -7.76
CA HIS A 49 -16.20 4.93 -6.86
C HIS A 49 -14.91 4.24 -7.27
N TRP A 50 -14.07 3.94 -6.29
CA TRP A 50 -12.91 3.08 -6.47
C TRP A 50 -13.29 1.62 -6.26
N PHE A 51 -12.65 0.71 -6.95
CA PHE A 51 -12.84 -0.73 -6.86
C PHE A 51 -11.54 -1.40 -6.43
N LEU A 52 -11.64 -2.44 -5.62
CA LEU A 52 -10.49 -3.25 -5.26
C LEU A 52 -10.10 -4.16 -6.44
N PHE A 53 -8.82 -4.21 -6.79
CA PHE A 53 -8.32 -5.19 -7.75
C PHE A 53 -7.16 -6.00 -7.16
N ARG A 54 -6.98 -7.18 -7.75
CA ARG A 54 -5.85 -8.07 -7.54
C ARG A 54 -5.32 -8.46 -8.90
N TRP A 55 -4.01 -8.43 -9.04
CA TRP A 55 -3.32 -9.00 -10.17
C TRP A 55 -2.32 -10.06 -9.69
N SER A 56 -2.23 -11.17 -10.41
CA SER A 56 -1.26 -12.23 -10.15
C SER A 56 -0.62 -12.65 -11.48
N PRO A 57 0.70 -12.88 -11.52
CA PRO A 57 1.36 -13.37 -12.73
C PRO A 57 0.78 -14.70 -13.23
N ASP A 58 0.42 -15.61 -12.32
CA ASP A 58 -0.01 -16.97 -12.65
C ASP A 58 -1.50 -17.07 -12.98
N GLN A 59 -2.33 -16.20 -12.39
CA GLN A 59 -3.78 -16.25 -12.51
C GLN A 59 -4.36 -15.12 -13.37
N GLY A 60 -3.50 -14.22 -13.85
CA GLY A 60 -3.91 -12.99 -14.51
C GLY A 60 -4.66 -12.06 -13.55
N HIS A 61 -5.64 -11.35 -14.10
CA HIS A 61 -6.39 -10.34 -13.38
C HIS A 61 -7.62 -10.88 -12.68
N GLN A 62 -7.80 -10.48 -11.43
CA GLN A 62 -9.05 -10.66 -10.71
C GLN A 62 -9.53 -9.30 -10.21
N THR A 63 -10.77 -8.95 -10.50
CA THR A 63 -11.43 -7.79 -9.90
C THR A 63 -12.57 -8.24 -9.03
N HIS A 64 -12.62 -7.71 -7.81
CA HIS A 64 -13.82 -7.78 -7.00
C HIS A 64 -14.41 -6.38 -6.87
N SER A 65 -15.67 -6.25 -7.24
CA SER A 65 -16.38 -4.97 -7.15
C SER A 65 -16.76 -4.69 -5.70
N CYS A 66 -15.86 -4.09 -4.93
CA CYS A 66 -16.23 -3.40 -3.70
C CYS A 66 -15.83 -1.93 -3.79
N ILE A 67 -16.77 -1.04 -3.44
CA ILE A 67 -16.55 0.41 -3.50
C ILE A 67 -15.57 0.78 -2.39
N LEU A 68 -14.34 1.13 -2.69
CA LEU A 68 -13.40 1.65 -1.70
C LEU A 68 -13.44 3.17 -1.70
N GLN A 69 -13.22 3.79 -0.53
CA GLN A 69 -12.95 5.21 -0.45
C GLN A 69 -11.67 5.45 0.36
N HIS A 70 -10.66 5.99 -0.34
CA HIS A 70 -9.51 6.71 0.22
C HIS A 70 -8.59 5.95 1.20
N GLN A 71 -8.55 4.62 1.19
CA GLN A 71 -7.58 3.84 1.95
C GLN A 71 -6.91 2.81 1.06
N HIS A 72 -5.58 2.76 1.13
CA HIS A 72 -4.73 1.88 0.34
C HIS A 72 -4.91 0.41 0.80
N PRO A 73 -5.44 -0.49 -0.04
CA PRO A 73 -5.47 -1.91 0.30
C PRO A 73 -4.05 -2.45 0.46
N GLN A 74 -3.94 -3.50 1.27
CA GLN A 74 -2.67 -4.15 1.61
C GLN A 74 -2.78 -5.64 1.32
N ILE A 75 -1.72 -6.27 0.84
CA ILE A 75 -1.66 -7.69 0.50
C ILE A 75 -0.54 -8.38 1.28
N ASN A 76 -0.84 -9.53 1.90
CA ASN A 76 0.19 -10.35 2.55
C ASN A 76 0.74 -11.44 1.61
N ASN A 77 1.75 -12.20 2.05
CA ASN A 77 2.30 -13.29 1.24
C ASN A 77 1.36 -14.49 1.11
N SER A 78 0.36 -14.62 2.00
CA SER A 78 -0.71 -15.60 1.82
C SER A 78 -1.70 -15.21 0.70
N GLY A 79 -1.49 -14.04 0.07
CA GLY A 79 -2.35 -13.50 -0.98
C GLY A 79 -3.71 -13.04 -0.45
N GLN A 80 -3.81 -12.72 0.84
CA GLN A 80 -4.99 -12.10 1.42
C GLN A 80 -4.86 -10.59 1.31
N ILE A 81 -5.93 -9.92 0.89
CA ILE A 81 -5.97 -8.47 0.79
C ILE A 81 -6.85 -7.92 1.90
N ALA A 82 -6.34 -6.94 2.66
CA ALA A 82 -7.13 -6.14 3.58
C ALA A 82 -7.48 -4.80 2.94
N ALA A 83 -8.72 -4.35 3.12
CA ALA A 83 -9.17 -3.04 2.66
C ALA A 83 -10.20 -2.46 3.62
N LEU A 84 -10.35 -1.13 3.62
CA LEU A 84 -11.41 -0.45 4.37
C LEU A 84 -12.48 0.07 3.42
N HIS A 85 -13.71 -0.32 3.68
CA HIS A 85 -14.90 0.19 3.02
C HIS A 85 -15.57 1.25 3.90
N ARG A 86 -15.66 2.49 3.42
CA ARG A 86 -16.40 3.56 4.07
C ARG A 86 -17.86 3.51 3.61
N HIS A 87 -18.76 3.44 4.58
CA HIS A 87 -20.19 3.45 4.37
C HIS A 87 -20.80 4.67 5.05
N THR A 88 -21.37 5.57 4.26
CA THR A 88 -22.07 6.76 4.73
C THR A 88 -23.52 6.39 5.03
N VAL A 89 -23.93 6.49 6.29
CA VAL A 89 -25.32 6.28 6.71
C VAL A 89 -25.98 7.64 6.91
N TRP A 90 -27.02 7.91 6.15
CA TRP A 90 -27.82 9.13 6.27
C TRP A 90 -28.90 8.91 7.35
N LEU A 91 -28.91 9.76 8.38
CA LEU A 91 -29.96 9.76 9.40
C LEU A 91 -31.14 10.62 8.96
N ASN A 92 -30.84 11.75 8.30
CA ASN A 92 -31.78 12.65 7.64
C ASN A 92 -31.01 13.48 6.59
N GLU A 93 -31.69 14.40 5.90
CA GLU A 93 -31.11 15.23 4.84
C GLU A 93 -29.93 16.10 5.28
N MET A 94 -29.83 16.43 6.56
CA MET A 94 -28.78 17.32 7.11
C MET A 94 -27.73 16.60 7.97
N SER A 95 -27.89 15.29 8.22
CA SER A 95 -26.97 14.54 9.07
C SER A 95 -26.70 13.15 8.54
N HIS A 96 -25.42 12.85 8.43
CA HIS A 96 -24.91 11.53 8.13
C HIS A 96 -23.81 11.20 9.14
N TYR A 97 -23.56 9.90 9.31
CA TYR A 97 -22.36 9.43 9.97
C TYR A 97 -21.65 8.43 9.07
N GLU A 98 -20.35 8.32 9.27
CA GLU A 98 -19.51 7.41 8.53
C GLU A 98 -19.21 6.19 9.37
N THR A 99 -19.32 5.04 8.73
CA THR A 99 -18.90 3.76 9.30
C THR A 99 -17.82 3.16 8.40
N TYR A 100 -16.90 2.43 9.00
CA TYR A 100 -15.81 1.79 8.30
C TYR A 100 -15.92 0.28 8.50
N CYS A 101 -16.12 -0.45 7.41
CA CYS A 101 -16.13 -1.90 7.39
C CYS A 101 -14.77 -2.42 6.95
N LEU A 102 -14.17 -3.30 7.74
CA LEU A 102 -12.97 -4.02 7.35
C LEU A 102 -13.36 -5.14 6.38
N LEU A 103 -12.73 -5.13 5.22
CA LEU A 103 -12.84 -6.19 4.23
C LEU A 103 -11.57 -7.03 4.23
N ARG A 104 -11.72 -8.34 4.06
CA ARG A 104 -10.62 -9.24 3.73
C ARG A 104 -11.00 -10.03 2.49
N TRP A 105 -10.21 -9.91 1.45
CA TRP A 105 -10.35 -10.72 0.25
C TRP A 105 -9.34 -11.88 0.32
N ASP A 106 -9.82 -13.10 0.48
CA ASP A 106 -8.99 -14.28 0.21
C ASP A 106 -8.93 -14.52 -1.31
N ARG A 107 -8.15 -15.50 -1.79
CA ARG A 107 -8.01 -15.76 -3.24
C ARG A 107 -9.33 -16.02 -3.99
N SER A 108 -10.41 -16.29 -3.28
CA SER A 108 -11.68 -16.77 -3.82
C SER A 108 -12.90 -15.95 -3.40
N HIS A 109 -12.85 -15.29 -2.26
CA HIS A 109 -14.01 -14.72 -1.58
C HIS A 109 -13.64 -13.44 -0.84
N LEU A 110 -14.51 -12.44 -0.99
CA LEU A 110 -14.44 -11.19 -0.24
C LEU A 110 -15.33 -11.30 1.01
N PHE A 111 -14.72 -11.20 2.18
CA PHE A 111 -15.42 -11.21 3.47
C PHE A 111 -15.53 -9.81 4.03
N SER A 112 -16.70 -9.50 4.57
CA SER A 112 -16.88 -8.43 5.53
C SER A 112 -16.48 -8.93 6.91
N LEU A 113 -15.44 -8.34 7.50
CA LEU A 113 -15.00 -8.64 8.87
C LEU A 113 -15.73 -7.77 9.90
N GLY A 114 -16.62 -6.89 9.44
CA GLY A 114 -17.39 -5.96 10.26
C GLY A 114 -16.58 -4.74 10.71
N THR A 115 -17.06 -4.10 11.76
CA THR A 115 -16.45 -2.91 12.35
C THR A 115 -16.00 -3.22 13.78
N PRO A 116 -14.97 -2.55 14.32
CA PRO A 116 -14.65 -2.64 15.73
C PRO A 116 -15.87 -2.18 16.58
N ARG A 117 -16.66 -3.13 17.12
CA ARG A 117 -17.96 -2.88 17.80
C ARG A 117 -17.93 -1.87 18.95
N GLN A 118 -16.76 -1.49 19.47
CA GLN A 118 -16.60 -0.55 20.58
C GLN A 118 -16.29 0.89 20.16
N THR A 119 -16.27 1.19 18.86
CA THR A 119 -16.16 2.57 18.38
C THR A 119 -17.53 3.08 17.95
N PHE A 120 -18.35 3.52 18.91
CA PHE A 120 -19.34 4.60 18.64
C PHE A 120 -18.64 5.94 18.34
N ASP A 121 -17.30 5.95 18.43
CA ASP A 121 -16.43 6.95 17.87
C ASP A 121 -16.61 7.01 16.34
N ILE A 122 -17.26 8.07 15.85
CA ILE A 122 -17.35 8.50 14.44
C ILE A 122 -15.99 8.86 13.80
N ARG A 123 -14.89 8.37 14.36
CA ARG A 123 -13.54 8.74 13.92
C ARG A 123 -13.09 7.86 12.76
N PRO A 124 -12.30 8.42 11.82
CA PRO A 124 -11.78 7.65 10.70
C PRO A 124 -10.92 6.48 11.20
N LEU A 125 -11.14 5.33 10.59
CA LEU A 125 -10.33 4.14 10.77
C LEU A 125 -9.30 4.09 9.65
N PHE A 126 -8.04 3.81 9.99
CA PHE A 126 -6.93 3.75 9.07
C PHE A 126 -6.40 2.31 9.03
N LEU A 127 -6.35 1.73 7.83
CA LEU A 127 -5.69 0.45 7.61
C LEU A 127 -4.19 0.69 7.67
N LYS A 128 -3.49 -0.08 8.51
CA LYS A 128 -2.03 -0.02 8.58
C LYS A 128 -1.39 -1.14 7.80
N ARG A 129 -1.70 -2.39 8.15
CA ARG A 129 -1.09 -3.55 7.50
C ARG A 129 -1.87 -4.83 7.78
N ILE A 130 -1.72 -5.80 6.88
CA ILE A 130 -2.07 -7.20 7.09
C ILE A 130 -0.78 -8.02 7.10
N ASN A 131 -0.60 -8.88 8.11
CA ASN A 131 0.56 -9.78 8.17
C ASN A 131 0.25 -11.17 7.58
N ASP A 132 1.23 -12.05 7.48
CA ASP A 132 1.09 -13.36 6.84
C ASP A 132 0.18 -14.33 7.60
N HIS A 133 -0.03 -14.09 8.89
CA HIS A 133 -1.02 -14.79 9.72
C HIS A 133 -2.45 -14.28 9.49
N GLY A 134 -2.65 -13.28 8.62
CA GLY A 134 -3.95 -12.68 8.34
C GLY A 134 -4.45 -11.76 9.46
N GLN A 135 -3.56 -11.34 10.37
CA GLN A 135 -3.86 -10.34 11.39
C GLN A 135 -3.81 -8.97 10.75
N ILE A 136 -4.75 -8.09 11.11
CA ILE A 136 -4.90 -6.77 10.49
C ILE A 136 -4.79 -5.70 11.56
N LEU A 137 -3.79 -4.83 11.41
CA LEU A 137 -3.61 -3.67 12.27
C LEU A 137 -4.39 -2.48 11.72
N LEU A 138 -5.19 -1.88 12.61
CA LEU A 138 -6.01 -0.72 12.33
C LEU A 138 -5.77 0.37 13.38
N ASN A 139 -5.82 1.62 12.96
CA ASN A 139 -5.69 2.75 13.85
C ASN A 139 -6.88 3.70 13.75
N THR A 140 -7.28 4.27 14.87
CA THR A 140 -7.97 5.56 14.92
C THR A 140 -6.94 6.62 15.34
N PRO A 141 -7.28 7.93 15.37
CA PRO A 141 -6.33 8.97 15.80
C PRO A 141 -5.70 8.75 17.19
N ASN A 142 -6.28 7.90 18.05
CA ASN A 142 -5.83 7.71 19.43
C ASN A 142 -5.89 6.26 19.94
N LYS A 143 -6.24 5.29 19.10
CA LYS A 143 -6.37 3.87 19.50
C LYS A 143 -5.85 2.99 18.38
N SER A 144 -5.24 1.88 18.76
CA SER A 144 -4.90 0.79 17.84
C SER A 144 -5.74 -0.44 18.13
N TRP A 145 -6.11 -1.12 17.05
CA TRP A 145 -6.90 -2.34 17.05
C TRP A 145 -6.18 -3.40 16.23
N LEU A 146 -6.18 -4.62 16.74
CA LEU A 146 -5.72 -5.79 16.01
C LEU A 146 -6.91 -6.68 15.73
N TYR A 147 -7.19 -6.95 14.46
CA TYR A 147 -8.08 -8.04 14.08
C TYR A 147 -7.25 -9.34 14.08
N THR A 148 -7.60 -10.28 14.94
CA THR A 148 -6.97 -11.60 15.05
C THR A 148 -8.02 -12.61 15.48
N ASP A 149 -7.90 -13.86 15.06
CA ASP A 149 -8.79 -14.95 15.50
C ASP A 149 -10.29 -14.64 15.35
N ASN A 150 -10.63 -13.94 14.27
CA ASN A 150 -11.98 -13.48 13.92
C ASN A 150 -12.63 -12.46 14.89
N TYR A 151 -11.85 -11.75 15.70
CA TYR A 151 -12.35 -10.66 16.53
C TYR A 151 -11.41 -9.44 16.57
N PHE A 152 -11.96 -8.29 16.96
CA PHE A 152 -11.19 -7.08 17.17
C PHE A 152 -10.68 -6.99 18.62
N LYS A 153 -9.37 -6.95 18.79
CA LYS A 153 -8.70 -6.71 20.07
C LYS A 153 -8.19 -5.27 20.11
N ARG A 154 -8.68 -4.48 21.07
CA ARG A 154 -8.07 -3.16 21.36
C ARG A 154 -6.69 -3.35 21.99
N LEU A 155 -5.68 -2.72 21.41
CA LEU A 155 -4.33 -2.76 21.94
C LEU A 155 -4.19 -1.69 23.03
N ARG A 156 -3.75 -2.10 24.22
CA ARG A 156 -3.52 -1.20 25.36
C ARG A 156 -2.07 -0.73 25.32
N SER A 157 -1.80 0.25 24.48
CA SER A 157 -0.51 0.91 24.40
C SER A 157 -0.68 2.40 24.74
N PRO A 158 0.25 3.01 25.51
CA PRO A 158 0.26 4.45 25.71
C PRO A 158 0.54 5.21 24.40
N HIS A 159 1.10 4.51 23.40
CA HIS A 159 1.41 5.04 22.07
C HIS A 159 0.60 4.32 20.99
N LEU A 160 0.38 4.99 19.86
CA LEU A 160 -0.24 4.36 18.70
C LEU A 160 0.68 3.26 18.17
N ILE A 161 0.14 2.07 17.89
CA ILE A 161 0.87 1.03 17.15
C ILE A 161 0.91 1.45 15.70
N ILE A 162 2.11 1.51 15.15
CA ILE A 162 2.39 2.12 13.85
C ILE A 162 2.32 1.06 12.75
N ASP A 163 2.88 -0.11 13.03
CA ASP A 163 3.02 -1.20 12.07
C ASP A 163 3.08 -2.57 12.77
N ILE A 164 2.91 -3.65 12.00
CA ILE A 164 3.00 -5.05 12.42
C ILE A 164 3.80 -5.86 11.39
N ASN A 165 4.81 -6.62 11.81
CA ASN A 165 5.56 -7.47 10.87
C ASN A 165 4.84 -8.80 10.56
N LYS A 166 5.41 -9.62 9.68
CA LYS A 166 4.87 -10.93 9.28
C LYS A 166 4.67 -11.88 10.46
N GLN A 167 5.53 -11.79 11.49
CA GLN A 167 5.51 -12.60 12.71
C GLN A 167 4.48 -12.11 13.74
N GLY A 168 3.91 -10.92 13.55
CA GLY A 168 2.96 -10.32 14.49
C GLY A 168 3.59 -9.41 15.55
N ASP A 169 4.89 -9.11 15.44
CA ASP A 169 5.54 -8.12 16.29
C ASP A 169 4.99 -6.72 15.98
N LEU A 170 4.68 -5.99 17.04
CA LEU A 170 4.04 -4.69 16.96
C LEU A 170 5.06 -3.57 17.17
N LEU A 171 5.11 -2.62 16.24
CA LEU A 171 5.91 -1.41 16.39
C LEU A 171 5.08 -0.32 17.08
N SER A 172 5.40 0.01 18.33
CA SER A 172 4.67 1.03 19.12
C SER A 172 5.47 2.31 19.37
N SER A 173 6.79 2.22 19.43
CA SER A 173 7.68 3.35 19.71
C SER A 173 9.10 3.07 19.22
N VAL A 174 9.89 4.13 19.17
CA VAL A 174 11.34 4.15 18.89
C VAL A 174 12.00 5.11 19.89
N PRO A 175 13.34 5.12 20.02
CA PRO A 175 14.04 6.06 20.89
C PRO A 175 13.60 7.52 20.70
N MET A 176 13.72 8.33 21.77
CA MET A 176 13.32 9.74 21.75
C MET A 176 13.95 10.50 20.57
N GLY A 177 13.13 11.31 19.89
CA GLY A 177 13.55 12.11 18.72
C GLY A 177 13.30 11.45 17.37
N TYR A 178 12.84 10.19 17.34
CA TYR A 178 12.48 9.47 16.11
C TYR A 178 10.97 9.30 15.99
N THR A 179 10.48 9.35 14.76
CA THR A 179 9.11 9.00 14.37
C THR A 179 9.15 7.61 13.73
N PRO A 180 8.59 6.57 14.36
CA PRO A 180 8.53 5.24 13.77
C PRO A 180 7.69 5.27 12.49
N LEU A 181 8.11 4.53 11.46
CA LEU A 181 7.40 4.45 10.18
C LEU A 181 6.99 3.03 9.82
N LYS A 182 7.93 2.08 9.82
CA LYS A 182 7.69 0.69 9.39
C LYS A 182 8.60 -0.29 10.14
N ILE A 183 8.17 -1.54 10.28
CA ILE A 183 8.97 -2.65 10.82
C ILE A 183 9.04 -3.78 9.79
N ASN A 184 10.23 -4.34 9.59
CA ASN A 184 10.39 -5.53 8.76
C ASN A 184 10.34 -6.82 9.60
N ASN A 185 10.49 -7.97 8.95
CA ASN A 185 10.31 -9.28 9.57
C ASN A 185 11.56 -9.75 10.33
N LYS A 186 12.64 -8.96 10.29
CA LYS A 186 13.80 -9.11 11.16
C LYS A 186 13.66 -8.29 12.45
N GLY A 187 12.57 -7.54 12.61
CA GLY A 187 12.37 -6.62 13.72
C GLY A 187 13.15 -5.30 13.56
N GLU A 188 13.74 -5.06 12.39
CA GLU A 188 14.40 -3.79 12.10
C GLU A 188 13.32 -2.73 11.87
N VAL A 189 13.53 -1.56 12.46
CA VAL A 189 12.56 -0.48 12.42
C VAL A 189 13.09 0.64 11.55
N LEU A 190 12.34 0.99 10.52
CA LEU A 190 12.48 2.24 9.76
C LEU A 190 11.83 3.37 10.57
N ALA A 191 12.61 4.38 10.92
CA ALA A 191 12.12 5.56 11.64
C ALA A 191 12.77 6.83 11.15
N ARG A 192 12.04 7.96 11.18
CA ARG A 192 12.51 9.27 10.72
C ARG A 192 12.84 10.19 11.89
N GLN A 193 14.01 10.83 11.88
CA GLN A 193 14.33 11.96 12.75
C GLN A 193 14.51 13.23 11.91
N GLY A 194 13.69 14.26 12.19
CA GLY A 194 13.68 15.50 11.41
C GLY A 194 13.41 15.26 9.92
N LYS A 195 14.27 15.81 9.06
CA LYS A 195 14.19 15.64 7.60
C LYS A 195 15.08 14.52 7.03
N ASN A 196 16.07 14.02 7.79
CA ASN A 196 17.29 13.48 7.16
C ASN A 196 17.81 12.16 7.74
N THR A 197 17.16 11.55 8.74
CA THR A 197 17.76 10.41 9.44
C THR A 197 16.82 9.22 9.49
N LEU A 198 17.32 8.06 9.05
CA LEU A 198 16.66 6.77 9.07
C LEU A 198 17.35 5.85 10.07
N LEU A 199 16.59 5.25 10.99
CA LEU A 199 17.09 4.14 11.79
C LEU A 199 16.82 2.84 11.03
N ILE A 200 17.76 1.89 11.03
CA ILE A 200 17.54 0.50 10.64
C ILE A 200 18.32 -0.38 11.62
N GLY A 201 17.65 -1.33 12.29
CA GLY A 201 18.35 -2.37 13.05
C GLY A 201 19.34 -1.87 14.12
N MET A 202 19.16 -0.64 14.63
CA MET A 202 20.04 0.10 15.56
C MET A 202 21.22 0.89 14.94
N GLU A 203 21.38 0.88 13.62
CA GLU A 203 22.32 1.77 12.92
C GLU A 203 21.61 3.00 12.37
N THR A 204 22.22 4.17 12.58
CA THR A 204 21.73 5.43 12.06
C THR A 204 22.23 5.64 10.63
N LEU A 205 21.33 5.50 9.68
CA LEU A 205 21.55 5.82 8.27
C LEU A 205 21.01 7.22 7.97
N THR A 206 21.89 8.18 7.75
CA THR A 206 21.48 9.55 7.41
C THR A 206 21.42 9.68 5.88
N ILE A 207 20.22 9.64 5.31
CA ILE A 207 19.98 10.00 3.91
C ILE A 207 19.21 11.32 3.92
N PRO A 208 19.88 12.46 3.69
CA PRO A 208 19.21 13.75 3.65
C PRO A 208 18.09 13.77 2.62
N HIS A 209 16.98 14.44 2.95
CA HIS A 209 15.84 14.67 2.05
C HIS A 209 15.07 13.44 1.58
N LEU A 210 15.46 12.23 1.99
CA LEU A 210 14.71 11.02 1.67
C LEU A 210 13.40 10.95 2.46
N THR A 211 12.29 10.92 1.73
CA THR A 211 10.98 10.54 2.25
C THR A 211 10.76 9.06 1.98
N PRO A 212 10.98 8.18 2.98
CA PRO A 212 10.77 6.75 2.80
C PRO A 212 9.27 6.45 2.65
N ILE A 213 8.98 5.48 1.79
CA ILE A 213 7.66 4.98 1.45
C ILE A 213 7.52 3.54 1.94
N ASP A 214 8.52 2.70 1.67
CA ASP A 214 8.50 1.28 2.00
C ASP A 214 9.89 0.75 2.44
N PHE A 215 9.90 -0.38 3.12
CA PHE A 215 11.05 -1.03 3.71
C PHE A 215 10.85 -2.55 3.76
N ASN A 216 11.84 -3.32 3.33
CA ASN A 216 11.77 -4.79 3.25
C ASN A 216 12.81 -5.50 4.13
N ASP A 217 12.79 -6.84 4.11
CA ASP A 217 13.68 -7.67 4.92
C ASP A 217 15.14 -7.65 4.48
N ASN A 218 15.44 -7.17 3.27
CA ASN A 218 16.80 -7.05 2.78
C ASN A 218 17.48 -5.75 3.22
N GLY A 219 16.79 -4.93 4.02
CA GLY A 219 17.27 -3.60 4.40
C GLY A 219 17.10 -2.55 3.30
N GLN A 220 16.36 -2.88 2.23
CA GLN A 220 16.13 -1.95 1.12
C GLN A 220 15.04 -0.95 1.50
N ILE A 221 15.23 0.30 1.12
CA ILE A 221 14.28 1.39 1.39
C ILE A 221 13.83 1.99 0.07
N LEU A 222 12.53 1.97 -0.17
CA LEU A 222 11.89 2.65 -1.29
C LEU A 222 11.45 4.03 -0.83
N GLY A 223 11.69 5.07 -1.60
CA GLY A 223 11.27 6.42 -1.22
C GLY A 223 11.41 7.46 -2.33
N LEU A 224 11.28 8.72 -1.94
CA LEU A 224 11.48 9.89 -2.79
C LEU A 224 12.64 10.73 -2.24
N LEU A 225 13.59 11.08 -3.10
CA LEU A 225 14.66 12.03 -2.80
C LEU A 225 14.45 13.27 -3.66
N ASP A 226 14.03 14.38 -3.05
CA ASP A 226 13.64 15.61 -3.77
C ASP A 226 12.69 15.31 -4.95
N ASP A 227 11.63 14.53 -4.67
CA ASP A 227 10.61 14.04 -5.61
C ASP A 227 11.10 13.03 -6.67
N ILE A 228 12.36 12.61 -6.63
CA ILE A 228 12.90 11.55 -7.49
C ILE A 228 12.68 10.17 -6.83
N PRO A 229 12.00 9.21 -7.51
CA PRO A 229 11.89 7.84 -7.04
C PRO A 229 13.25 7.16 -6.88
N ILE A 230 13.57 6.75 -5.65
CA ILE A 230 14.83 6.09 -5.33
C ILE A 230 14.63 4.78 -4.58
N LEU A 231 15.54 3.84 -4.82
CA LEU A 231 15.75 2.66 -4.00
C LEU A 231 17.12 2.77 -3.32
N TYR A 232 17.14 2.77 -2.00
CA TYR A 232 18.36 2.53 -1.25
C TYR A 232 18.58 1.02 -1.11
N ASP A 233 19.75 0.52 -1.51
CA ASP A 233 20.17 -0.86 -1.33
C ASP A 233 21.64 -0.92 -0.94
N LYS A 234 21.95 -1.46 0.24
CA LYS A 234 23.32 -1.73 0.74
C LYS A 234 24.30 -0.56 0.54
N GLY A 235 23.90 0.65 0.93
CA GLY A 235 24.75 1.84 0.85
C GLY A 235 24.68 2.60 -0.47
N SER A 236 23.93 2.10 -1.46
CA SER A 236 23.77 2.74 -2.77
C SER A 236 22.38 3.32 -2.95
N LEU A 237 22.29 4.53 -3.48
CA LEU A 237 21.04 5.14 -3.94
C LEU A 237 20.88 4.86 -5.44
N ILE A 238 19.80 4.21 -5.81
CA ILE A 238 19.48 3.84 -7.18
C ILE A 238 18.32 4.72 -7.65
N ASP A 239 18.57 5.55 -8.65
CA ASP A 239 17.53 6.32 -9.32
C ASP A 239 16.64 5.38 -10.16
N LEU A 240 15.40 5.21 -9.74
CA LEU A 240 14.46 4.31 -10.40
C LEU A 240 14.00 4.84 -11.76
N THR A 241 14.13 6.14 -12.02
CA THR A 241 13.79 6.74 -13.33
C THR A 241 14.77 6.31 -14.42
N THR A 242 15.96 5.84 -14.07
CA THR A 242 16.90 5.24 -15.04
C THR A 242 16.36 3.93 -15.62
N TYR A 243 15.62 3.15 -14.82
CA TYR A 243 15.06 1.84 -15.20
C TYR A 243 13.59 1.92 -15.62
N ALA A 244 12.88 2.89 -15.07
CA ALA A 244 11.48 3.16 -15.32
C ALA A 244 11.28 4.67 -15.51
N PRO A 245 11.61 5.23 -16.69
CA PRO A 245 11.60 6.68 -16.92
C PRO A 245 10.24 7.36 -16.71
N THR A 246 9.17 6.58 -16.76
CA THR A 246 7.80 7.07 -16.53
C THR A 246 7.34 6.91 -15.09
N LEU A 247 8.08 6.22 -14.21
CA LEU A 247 7.72 6.05 -12.80
C LEU A 247 7.75 7.43 -12.11
N THR A 248 6.62 7.82 -11.55
CA THR A 248 6.51 9.09 -10.82
C THR A 248 6.42 8.88 -9.32
N THR A 249 5.70 7.84 -8.90
CA THR A 249 5.41 7.63 -7.47
C THR A 249 5.43 6.15 -7.16
N PRO A 250 6.53 5.63 -6.59
CA PRO A 250 6.54 4.27 -6.07
C PRO A 250 5.57 4.16 -4.90
N THR A 251 4.96 2.99 -4.72
CA THR A 251 3.94 2.78 -3.67
C THR A 251 4.27 1.62 -2.75
N ALA A 252 4.93 0.57 -3.24
CA ALA A 252 5.31 -0.57 -2.42
C ALA A 252 6.53 -1.34 -2.97
N LEU A 253 7.18 -2.06 -2.06
CA LEU A 253 8.38 -2.87 -2.23
C LEU A 253 8.18 -4.24 -1.57
N ASN A 254 8.42 -5.33 -2.29
CA ASN A 254 8.44 -6.67 -1.69
C ASN A 254 9.86 -7.10 -1.27
N ASN A 255 10.01 -8.27 -0.63
CA ASN A 255 11.31 -8.80 -0.21
C ASN A 255 12.18 -9.31 -1.36
N ARG A 256 11.67 -9.36 -2.59
CA ARG A 256 12.45 -9.71 -3.78
C ARG A 256 13.12 -8.49 -4.40
N GLY A 257 12.79 -7.28 -3.93
CA GLY A 257 13.22 -6.04 -4.54
C GLY A 257 12.33 -5.59 -5.70
N ASP A 258 11.17 -6.23 -5.88
CA ASP A 258 10.20 -5.80 -6.88
C ASP A 258 9.44 -4.58 -6.35
N ILE A 259 9.24 -3.62 -7.24
CA ILE A 259 8.61 -2.33 -6.91
C ILE A 259 7.36 -2.16 -7.75
N VAL A 260 6.29 -1.66 -7.12
CA VAL A 260 5.09 -1.17 -7.81
C VAL A 260 4.91 0.32 -7.57
N GLY A 261 4.27 0.99 -8.53
CA GLY A 261 3.95 2.40 -8.43
C GLY A 261 3.19 2.96 -9.62
N ASN A 262 2.92 4.25 -9.54
CA ASN A 262 2.25 5.03 -10.57
C ASN A 262 3.27 5.51 -11.60
N ALA A 263 2.88 5.47 -12.88
CA ALA A 263 3.68 5.99 -13.97
C ALA A 263 2.87 6.85 -14.94
N LEU A 264 3.52 7.86 -15.53
CA LEU A 264 2.92 8.68 -16.58
C LEU A 264 2.87 7.91 -17.90
N LEU A 265 1.69 7.81 -18.49
CA LEU A 265 1.55 7.32 -19.86
C LEU A 265 1.82 8.48 -20.82
N LEU A 266 2.95 8.43 -21.51
CA LEU A 266 3.18 9.27 -22.68
C LEU A 266 2.45 8.63 -23.86
N ILE A 267 1.17 8.99 -24.05
CA ILE A 267 0.46 8.69 -25.29
C ILE A 267 1.08 9.58 -26.37
N ARG A 268 2.04 9.03 -27.13
CA ARG A 268 2.41 9.66 -28.40
C ARG A 268 1.19 9.55 -29.30
N LYS A 269 0.49 10.66 -29.49
CA LYS A 269 -0.49 10.78 -30.56
C LYS A 269 0.28 10.41 -31.82
N SER A 270 -0.04 9.25 -32.43
CA SER A 270 0.58 8.92 -33.71
C SER A 270 0.23 10.09 -34.63
N GLU A 271 1.25 10.78 -35.14
CA GLU A 271 1.09 11.76 -36.19
C GLU A 271 0.65 10.98 -37.44
N GLY A 272 -0.63 10.61 -37.46
CA GLY A 272 -1.29 10.04 -38.61
C GLY A 272 -1.54 11.15 -39.59
N SER A 273 -0.62 11.30 -40.54
CA SER A 273 -0.89 11.55 -41.96
C SER A 273 -2.25 12.22 -42.25
N GLU A 274 -2.34 13.53 -42.03
CA GLU A 274 -3.22 14.37 -42.83
C GLU A 274 -2.56 14.54 -44.21
N GLY A 275 -3.00 13.75 -45.18
CA GLY A 275 -2.55 13.91 -46.57
C GLY A 275 -2.64 12.63 -47.38
N ASP A 276 -3.82 12.41 -47.99
CA ASP A 276 -4.01 11.97 -49.38
C ASP A 276 -5.41 11.35 -49.56
N LEU A 277 -6.39 12.22 -49.87
CA LEU A 277 -7.61 11.90 -50.62
C LEU A 277 -7.83 12.99 -51.67
#